data_AF-A0A6B2G857-F1
#
_entry.id   AF-A0A6B2G857-F1
#
_cell.length_a   1.000
_cell.length_b   1.000
_cell.length_c   1.000
_cell.angle_alpha   90.00
_cell.angle_beta   90.00
_cell.angle_gamma   90.00
#
_symmetry.space_group_name_H-M   'P 1'
#
loop_
_entity.id
_entity.type
_entity.pdbx_description
1 polymer ?
#
loop_
_entity_poly.entity_id
_entity_poly.type
_entity_poly.pdbx_seq_one_letter_code
_entity_poly.pdbx_strand_id
1 'polypeptide(L)'
;IFCQKGPLKELPQFYYCKNMIADGKYKFFKYEFNSNDICDNSRMIFTHVAGHLYNIDFPDECNDWFRTPYETLFSVPLVTKPTKEFLKIIDALKRLARTCQHLVIWTDCDREGENIGFEIINTCKRENSFIRVSRAKFSDLNERSIIMACKNLQEPNINMSKAVEARQELDM
;
A
#
# COMPACT_ATOMS: atom_id res chain seq x y z
N ILE A 1 -2.23 -3.24 10.42
CA ILE A 1 -1.42 -3.56 9.22
C ILE A 1 -0.49 -2.40 8.96
N PHE A 2 0.80 -2.64 8.85
CA PHE A 2 1.83 -1.64 8.55
C PHE A 2 2.42 -1.97 7.19
N CYS A 3 2.32 -1.04 6.23
CA CYS A 3 2.77 -1.31 4.85
C CYS A 3 3.87 -0.35 4.41
N GLN A 4 5.08 -0.87 4.19
CA GLN A 4 6.25 -0.10 3.72
C GLN A 4 6.48 -0.34 2.22
N LYS A 5 7.05 0.66 1.53
CA LYS A 5 7.64 0.48 0.20
C LYS A 5 9.07 -0.04 0.36
N GLY A 6 9.40 -1.18 -0.26
CA GLY A 6 10.74 -1.79 -0.17
C GLY A 6 10.92 -2.78 0.99
N PRO A 7 12.14 -3.33 1.17
CA PRO A 7 12.38 -4.40 2.15
C PRO A 7 12.29 -3.89 3.60
N LEU A 8 11.54 -4.62 4.44
CA LEU A 8 11.28 -4.30 5.85
C LEU A 8 12.54 -4.27 6.75
N LYS A 9 13.70 -4.71 6.24
CA LYS A 9 14.96 -4.78 6.98
C LYS A 9 15.57 -3.40 7.27
N GLU A 10 15.07 -2.35 6.63
CA GLU A 10 15.67 -1.01 6.70
C GLU A 10 15.16 -0.15 7.87
N LEU A 11 14.12 -0.59 8.59
CA LEU A 11 13.57 0.15 9.73
C LEU A 11 14.23 -0.30 11.05
N PRO A 12 14.88 0.61 11.83
CA PRO A 12 15.50 0.34 13.14
C PRO A 12 14.66 -0.51 14.09
N GLN A 13 13.35 -0.27 14.17
CA GLN A 13 12.41 -1.02 15.01
C GLN A 13 12.26 -2.51 14.64
N PHE A 14 12.59 -2.88 13.40
CA PHE A 14 12.58 -4.28 12.94
C PHE A 14 13.80 -5.06 13.42
N TYR A 15 14.91 -4.40 13.74
CA TYR A 15 16.04 -5.06 14.39
C TYR A 15 15.67 -5.63 15.76
N TYR A 16 14.60 -5.11 16.38
CA TYR A 16 14.06 -5.59 17.66
C TYR A 16 12.99 -6.68 17.52
N CYS A 17 12.53 -6.96 16.30
CA CYS A 17 11.51 -7.96 16.05
C CYS A 17 12.13 -9.37 15.97
N LYS A 18 12.08 -10.12 17.08
CA LYS A 18 12.77 -11.41 17.24
C LYS A 18 12.15 -12.59 16.48
N ASN A 19 10.92 -12.48 15.97
CA ASN A 19 10.20 -13.60 15.36
C ASN A 19 9.70 -13.26 13.96
N MET A 20 10.41 -13.76 12.95
CA MET A 20 9.98 -13.79 11.57
C MET A 20 9.07 -15.01 11.36
N ILE A 21 7.77 -14.79 11.16
CA ILE A 21 6.87 -15.86 10.73
C ILE A 21 6.73 -15.78 9.21
N ALA A 22 7.41 -16.68 8.51
CA ALA A 22 7.15 -16.94 7.10
C ALA A 22 5.84 -17.74 7.01
N ASP A 23 4.79 -17.14 6.44
CA ASP A 23 3.61 -17.91 6.04
C ASP A 23 4.03 -18.75 4.83
N GLY A 24 4.08 -20.08 4.94
CA GLY A 24 4.67 -20.99 3.94
C GLY A 24 4.10 -20.89 2.51
N LYS A 25 3.08 -20.04 2.28
CA LYS A 25 2.50 -19.72 0.98
C LYS A 25 2.98 -18.38 0.37
N TYR A 26 3.55 -17.46 1.16
CA TYR A 26 3.86 -16.09 0.74
C TYR A 26 5.08 -15.50 1.45
N LYS A 27 5.96 -14.79 0.71
CA LYS A 27 7.10 -14.05 1.29
C LYS A 27 6.66 -12.71 1.88
N PHE A 28 5.80 -12.71 2.91
CA PHE A 28 5.61 -11.52 3.75
C PHE A 28 6.10 -11.81 5.17
N PHE A 29 6.64 -10.80 5.82
CA PHE A 29 7.23 -10.93 7.14
C PHE A 29 6.23 -10.42 8.17
N LYS A 30 5.54 -11.35 8.83
CA LYS A 30 4.69 -10.99 9.96
C LYS A 30 5.57 -10.79 11.19
N TYR A 31 5.59 -9.55 11.70
CA TYR A 31 6.21 -9.21 12.97
C TYR A 31 5.13 -8.75 13.94
N GLU A 32 5.07 -9.40 15.09
CA GLU A 32 4.18 -9.03 16.19
C GLU A 32 5.04 -8.42 17.32
N PHE A 33 4.63 -7.25 17.80
CA PHE A 33 5.28 -6.60 18.94
C PHE A 33 4.21 -5.94 19.82
N ASN A 34 4.39 -6.01 21.14
CA ASN A 34 3.57 -5.31 22.12
C ASN A 34 4.27 -3.97 22.45
N SER A 35 3.93 -2.91 21.72
CA SER A 35 4.44 -1.58 22.05
C SER A 35 3.45 -0.83 22.92
N ASN A 36 3.69 -0.78 24.23
CA ASN A 36 2.98 0.20 25.07
C ASN A 36 3.30 1.66 24.67
N ASP A 37 4.42 1.90 23.95
CA ASP A 37 4.89 3.24 23.60
C ASP A 37 4.43 3.77 22.23
N ILE A 38 3.82 2.93 21.38
CA ILE A 38 3.43 3.28 19.99
C ILE A 38 1.92 3.13 19.77
N CYS A 39 1.30 2.09 20.33
CA CYS A 39 -0.15 1.85 20.23
C CYS A 39 -0.56 0.88 21.34
N ASP A 40 -1.35 1.35 22.31
CA ASP A 40 -1.75 0.60 23.50
C ASP A 40 -2.07 -0.87 23.20
N ASN A 41 -1.28 -1.78 23.80
CA ASN A 41 -1.44 -3.24 23.81
C ASN A 41 -1.98 -3.86 22.51
N SER A 42 -1.47 -3.41 21.36
CA SER A 42 -1.98 -3.79 20.05
C SER A 42 -1.04 -4.76 19.33
N ARG A 43 -1.61 -5.81 18.74
CA ARG A 43 -0.85 -6.73 17.87
C ARG A 43 -0.60 -6.08 16.52
N MET A 44 0.63 -5.66 16.30
CA MET A 44 1.04 -5.11 15.00
C MET A 44 1.32 -6.25 14.00
N ILE A 45 1.04 -6.01 12.72
CA ILE A 45 1.40 -6.90 11.61
C ILE A 45 1.99 -6.01 10.54
N PHE A 46 3.23 -6.31 10.15
CA PHE A 46 3.94 -5.60 9.10
C PHE A 46 3.91 -6.38 7.78
N THR A 47 3.89 -5.67 6.68
CA THR A 47 3.98 -6.17 5.32
C THR A 47 4.65 -5.10 4.45
N HIS A 48 5.08 -5.48 3.26
CA HIS A 48 5.66 -4.53 2.31
C HIS A 48 5.07 -4.72 0.93
N VAL A 49 5.18 -3.67 0.13
CA VAL A 49 4.88 -3.66 -1.30
C VAL A 49 6.12 -3.15 -2.03
N ALA A 50 6.40 -3.71 -3.20
CA ALA A 50 7.59 -3.37 -3.99
C ALA A 50 7.21 -2.73 -5.34
N GLY A 51 6.34 -1.71 -5.32
CA GLY A 51 5.86 -1.01 -6.51
C GLY A 51 4.36 -0.75 -6.48
N HIS A 52 3.77 -0.47 -7.64
CA HIS A 52 2.32 -0.33 -7.81
C HIS A 52 1.65 -1.71 -7.81
N LEU A 53 0.65 -1.89 -6.94
CA LEU A 53 -0.21 -3.07 -6.89
C LEU A 53 -1.10 -3.16 -8.13
N TYR A 54 -1.41 -2.02 -8.74
CA TYR A 54 -2.29 -1.93 -9.89
C TYR A 54 -1.68 -1.09 -11.00
N ASN A 55 -1.98 -1.45 -12.24
CA ASN A 55 -1.70 -0.65 -13.42
C ASN A 55 -3.01 -0.14 -14.01
N ILE A 56 -2.96 1.03 -14.62
CA ILE A 56 -4.04 1.54 -15.45
C ILE A 56 -3.76 1.08 -16.88
N ASP A 57 -4.79 0.63 -17.58
CA ASP A 57 -4.69 0.07 -18.93
C ASP A 57 -5.98 0.35 -19.71
N PHE A 58 -5.94 0.21 -21.03
CA PHE A 58 -7.17 0.21 -21.82
C PHE A 58 -7.97 -1.09 -21.56
N PRO A 59 -9.30 -1.06 -21.78
CA PRO A 59 -10.11 -2.27 -21.82
C PRO A 59 -9.55 -3.29 -22.81
N ASP A 60 -9.72 -4.57 -22.52
CA ASP A 60 -9.10 -5.63 -23.34
C ASP A 60 -9.61 -5.62 -24.79
N GLU A 61 -10.79 -5.04 -25.03
CA GLU A 61 -11.40 -4.81 -26.33
C GLU A 61 -10.58 -3.87 -27.22
N CYS A 62 -9.78 -2.97 -26.63
CA CYS A 62 -8.97 -1.97 -27.32
C CYS A 62 -7.54 -2.45 -27.64
N ASN A 63 -7.16 -3.67 -27.22
CA ASN A 63 -5.80 -4.19 -27.43
C ASN A 63 -5.46 -4.53 -28.89
N ASP A 64 -6.47 -4.64 -29.76
CA ASP A 64 -6.27 -4.91 -31.18
C ASP A 64 -6.08 -3.59 -31.95
N TRP A 65 -4.81 -3.27 -32.23
CA TRP A 65 -4.38 -2.08 -32.97
C TRP A 65 -4.93 -1.98 -34.39
N PHE A 66 -5.28 -3.11 -35.02
CA PHE A 66 -5.81 -3.11 -36.39
C PHE A 66 -7.32 -2.88 -36.41
N ARG A 67 -7.99 -3.17 -35.30
CA ARG A 67 -9.45 -3.10 -35.18
C ARG A 67 -9.94 -1.89 -34.37
N THR A 68 -9.07 -1.31 -33.56
CA THR A 68 -9.39 -0.18 -32.67
C THR A 68 -8.90 1.13 -33.27
N PRO A 69 -9.79 2.03 -33.73
CA PRO A 69 -9.39 3.37 -34.17
C PRO A 69 -8.79 4.16 -33.01
N TYR A 70 -7.67 4.85 -33.21
CA TYR A 70 -6.97 5.58 -32.15
C TYR A 70 -7.84 6.67 -31.52
N GLU A 71 -8.79 7.24 -32.26
CA GLU A 71 -9.74 8.24 -31.74
C GLU A 71 -10.60 7.69 -30.60
N THR A 72 -10.87 6.38 -30.61
CA THR A 72 -11.66 5.73 -29.55
C THR A 72 -10.92 5.72 -28.21
N LEU A 73 -9.59 5.71 -28.21
CA LEU A 73 -8.77 5.69 -26.99
C LEU A 73 -8.98 6.95 -26.14
N PHE A 74 -9.31 8.09 -26.75
CA PHE A 74 -9.62 9.33 -26.02
C PHE A 74 -10.97 9.33 -25.31
N SER A 75 -11.85 8.38 -25.63
CA SER A 75 -13.23 8.33 -25.11
C SER A 75 -13.52 7.08 -24.29
N VAL A 76 -12.66 6.07 -24.35
CA VAL A 76 -12.85 4.80 -23.66
C VAL A 76 -12.39 4.93 -22.20
N PRO A 77 -13.19 4.46 -21.23
CA PRO A 77 -12.78 4.48 -19.83
C PRO A 77 -11.61 3.53 -19.59
N LEU A 78 -10.57 4.04 -18.94
CA LEU A 78 -9.44 3.25 -18.50
C LEU A 78 -9.84 2.26 -17.40
N VAL A 79 -9.16 1.12 -17.36
CA VAL A 79 -9.40 0.07 -16.38
C VAL A 79 -8.17 -0.14 -15.50
N THR A 80 -8.42 -0.39 -14.21
CA THR A 80 -7.37 -0.70 -13.25
C THR A 80 -7.20 -2.21 -13.13
N LYS A 81 -6.06 -2.75 -13.56
CA LYS A 81 -5.73 -4.18 -13.51
C LYS A 81 -4.66 -4.47 -12.45
N PRO A 82 -4.76 -5.57 -11.69
CA PRO A 82 -3.72 -5.92 -10.72
C PRO A 82 -2.43 -6.34 -11.43
N THR A 83 -1.30 -5.90 -10.91
CA THR A 83 0.02 -6.28 -11.40
C THR A 83 0.29 -7.76 -11.07
N LYS A 84 0.63 -8.58 -12.07
CA LYS A 84 0.72 -10.06 -11.94
C LYS A 84 1.69 -10.50 -10.85
N GLU A 85 2.79 -9.77 -10.71
CA GLU A 85 3.85 -10.00 -9.72
C GLU A 85 3.35 -9.82 -8.28
N PHE A 86 2.31 -9.00 -8.07
CA PHE A 86 1.81 -8.63 -6.75
C PHE A 86 0.47 -9.25 -6.38
N LEU A 87 -0.11 -10.13 -7.21
CA LEU A 87 -1.36 -10.84 -6.89
C LEU A 87 -1.33 -11.51 -5.51
N LYS A 88 -0.20 -12.14 -5.18
CA LYS A 88 0.06 -12.77 -3.89
C LYS A 88 0.01 -11.79 -2.71
N ILE A 89 0.53 -10.58 -2.91
CA ILE A 89 0.53 -9.52 -1.89
C ILE A 89 -0.88 -8.94 -1.74
N ILE A 90 -1.59 -8.73 -2.84
CA ILE A 90 -2.98 -8.27 -2.85
C ILE A 90 -3.86 -9.23 -2.05
N ASP A 91 -3.75 -10.54 -2.29
CA ASP A 91 -4.51 -11.55 -1.55
C ASP A 91 -4.16 -11.56 -0.05
N ALA A 92 -2.89 -11.35 0.28
CA ALA A 92 -2.45 -11.24 1.67
C ALA A 92 -3.05 -9.99 2.36
N LEU A 93 -3.01 -8.82 1.70
CA LEU A 93 -3.62 -7.59 2.19
C LEU A 93 -5.12 -7.78 2.43
N LYS A 94 -5.82 -8.42 1.49
CA LYS A 94 -7.24 -8.71 1.61
C LYS A 94 -7.56 -9.56 2.84
N ARG A 95 -6.81 -10.64 3.05
CA ARG A 95 -6.98 -11.51 4.23
C ARG A 95 -6.67 -10.79 5.53
N LEU A 96 -5.60 -9.98 5.57
CA LEU A 96 -5.23 -9.22 6.76
C LEU A 96 -6.28 -8.16 7.09
N ALA A 97 -6.84 -7.48 6.08
CA ALA A 97 -7.86 -6.45 6.27
C ALA A 97 -9.12 -6.97 6.97
N ARG A 98 -9.50 -8.24 6.73
CA ARG A 98 -10.63 -8.90 7.40
C ARG A 98 -10.40 -9.16 8.90
N THR A 99 -9.16 -9.21 9.35
CA THR A 99 -8.80 -9.56 10.74
C THR A 99 -8.22 -8.39 11.53
N CYS A 100 -7.82 -7.32 10.85
CA CYS A 100 -7.23 -6.13 11.46
C CYS A 100 -8.24 -4.97 11.55
N GLN A 101 -8.14 -4.19 12.62
CA GLN A 101 -9.00 -3.04 12.88
C GLN A 101 -8.39 -1.71 12.38
N HIS A 102 -7.06 -1.67 12.22
CA HIS A 102 -6.33 -0.45 11.85
C HIS A 102 -5.24 -0.75 10.81
N LEU A 103 -5.24 0.01 9.73
CA LEU A 103 -4.24 0.08 8.68
C LEU A 103 -3.43 1.38 8.83
N VAL A 104 -2.10 1.25 8.87
CA VAL A 104 -1.16 2.36 8.90
C VAL A 104 -0.25 2.29 7.67
N ILE A 105 -0.25 3.35 6.87
CA ILE A 105 0.53 3.46 5.64
C ILE A 105 1.91 4.06 5.96
N TRP A 106 2.96 3.35 5.54
CA TRP A 106 4.38 3.66 5.76
C TRP A 106 5.16 3.74 4.43
N THR A 107 4.48 4.03 3.32
CA THR A 107 5.12 4.31 2.05
C THR A 107 5.95 5.60 2.11
N ASP A 108 6.82 5.82 1.12
CA ASP A 108 7.64 7.05 1.03
C ASP A 108 6.76 8.31 1.10
N CYS A 109 7.26 9.38 1.72
CA CYS A 109 6.49 10.60 1.97
C CYS A 109 6.46 11.56 0.77
N ASP A 110 6.25 11.02 -0.43
CA ASP A 110 6.09 11.77 -1.69
C ASP A 110 4.72 11.47 -2.34
N ARG A 111 4.47 12.02 -3.53
CA ARG A 111 3.20 11.80 -4.26
C ARG A 111 3.02 10.33 -4.65
N GLU A 112 4.10 9.66 -5.03
CA GLU A 112 4.09 8.28 -5.49
C GLU A 112 3.78 7.31 -4.35
N GLY A 113 4.43 7.50 -3.21
CA GLY A 113 4.15 6.77 -2.00
C GLY A 113 2.72 7.02 -1.49
N GLU A 114 2.17 8.22 -1.66
CA GLU A 114 0.77 8.45 -1.32
C GLU A 114 -0.17 7.69 -2.27
N ASN A 115 0.13 7.66 -3.58
CA ASN A 115 -0.65 6.91 -4.57
C ASN A 115 -0.67 5.40 -4.29
N ILE A 116 0.52 4.80 -4.09
CA ILE A 116 0.65 3.41 -3.66
C ILE A 116 -0.08 3.18 -2.32
N GLY A 117 -0.03 4.15 -1.42
CA GLY A 117 -0.80 4.15 -0.17
C GLY A 117 -2.29 3.99 -0.41
N PHE A 118 -2.86 4.72 -1.37
CA PHE A 118 -4.27 4.63 -1.74
C PHE A 118 -4.63 3.31 -2.44
N GLU A 119 -3.74 2.72 -3.22
CA GLU A 119 -3.93 1.36 -3.77
C GLU A 119 -4.09 0.33 -2.63
N ILE A 120 -3.25 0.40 -1.60
CA ILE A 120 -3.33 -0.47 -0.41
C ILE A 120 -4.62 -0.21 0.36
N ILE A 121 -4.95 1.06 0.60
CA ILE A 121 -6.18 1.47 1.31
C ILE A 121 -7.41 0.93 0.60
N ASN A 122 -7.51 1.13 -0.72
CA ASN A 122 -8.64 0.68 -1.52
C ASN A 122 -8.76 -0.85 -1.50
N THR A 123 -7.63 -1.56 -1.59
CA THR A 123 -7.59 -3.02 -1.46
C THR A 123 -8.14 -3.49 -0.11
N CYS A 124 -7.73 -2.85 0.99
CA CYS A 124 -8.15 -3.25 2.33
C CYS A 124 -9.60 -2.85 2.62
N LYS A 125 -10.03 -1.65 2.22
CA LYS A 125 -11.39 -1.15 2.45
C LYS A 125 -12.46 -1.94 1.71
N ARG A 126 -12.13 -2.55 0.56
CA ARG A 126 -13.02 -3.48 -0.15
C ARG A 126 -13.37 -4.72 0.68
N GLU A 127 -12.45 -5.15 1.54
CA GLU A 127 -12.63 -6.34 2.38
C GLU A 127 -13.14 -6.00 3.79
N ASN A 128 -12.85 -4.79 4.27
CA ASN A 128 -13.32 -4.26 5.55
C ASN A 128 -13.49 -2.74 5.45
N SER A 129 -14.72 -2.29 5.18
CA SER A 129 -15.03 -0.86 5.02
C SER A 129 -14.87 -0.04 6.31
N PHE A 130 -14.90 -0.70 7.47
CA PHE A 130 -14.76 -0.08 8.79
C PHE A 130 -13.31 -0.02 9.29
N ILE A 131 -12.34 -0.54 8.51
CA ILE A 131 -10.93 -0.48 8.91
C ILE A 131 -10.51 0.98 9.06
N ARG A 132 -9.97 1.32 10.24
CA ARG A 132 -9.38 2.65 10.47
C ARG A 132 -8.13 2.77 9.60
N VAL A 133 -7.94 3.92 8.97
CA VAL A 133 -6.76 4.18 8.14
C VAL A 133 -5.98 5.34 8.75
N SER A 134 -4.67 5.23 8.77
CA SER A 134 -3.78 6.33 9.12
C SER A 134 -2.51 6.31 8.28
N ARG A 135 -1.83 7.43 8.24
CA ARG A 135 -0.61 7.68 7.48
C ARG A 135 0.49 8.11 8.44
N ALA A 136 1.58 7.36 8.46
CA ALA A 136 2.81 7.77 9.13
C ALA A 136 3.58 8.72 8.21
N LYS A 137 4.04 9.87 8.71
CA LYS A 137 4.91 10.78 7.96
C LYS A 137 6.29 10.82 8.61
N PHE A 138 7.33 10.58 7.82
CA PHE A 138 8.72 10.51 8.25
C PHE A 138 9.62 11.10 7.17
N SER A 139 10.73 11.72 7.57
CA SER A 139 11.74 12.30 6.67
C SER A 139 12.92 11.38 6.42
N ASP A 140 13.15 10.43 7.33
CA ASP A 140 14.24 9.46 7.27
C ASP A 140 13.86 8.19 8.07
N LEU A 141 14.72 7.17 7.98
CA LEU A 141 14.54 5.90 8.67
C LEU A 141 15.27 5.86 10.02
N ASN A 142 15.57 7.00 10.64
CA ASN A 142 16.17 7.01 11.97
C ASN A 142 15.12 6.67 13.05
N GLU A 143 15.58 6.13 14.18
CA GLU A 143 14.69 5.67 15.27
C GLU A 143 13.77 6.79 15.80
N ARG A 144 14.31 8.02 15.95
CA ARG A 144 13.54 9.16 16.46
C ARG A 144 12.42 9.55 15.50
N SER A 145 12.70 9.62 14.20
CA SER A 145 11.73 9.94 13.15
C SER A 145 10.60 8.93 13.12
N ILE A 146 10.93 7.65 13.26
CA ILE A 146 9.96 6.56 13.27
C ILE A 146 9.06 6.61 14.52
N ILE A 147 9.66 6.78 15.71
CA ILE A 147 8.89 6.93 16.95
C ILE A 147 7.98 8.16 16.87
N MET A 148 8.48 9.27 16.33
CA MET A 148 7.70 10.49 16.15
C MET A 148 6.55 10.28 15.15
N ALA A 149 6.77 9.58 14.05
CA ALA A 149 5.74 9.24 13.06
C ALA A 149 4.65 8.34 13.65
N CYS A 150 5.05 7.36 14.47
CA CYS A 150 4.14 6.49 15.24
C CYS A 150 3.24 7.28 16.19
N LYS A 151 3.79 8.29 16.88
CA LYS A 151 3.04 9.14 17.83
C LYS A 151 2.16 10.18 17.14
N ASN A 152 2.49 10.57 15.92
CA ASN A 152 1.82 11.63 15.16
C ASN A 152 1.22 11.09 13.84
N LEU A 153 0.40 10.05 13.94
CA LEU A 153 -0.32 9.52 12.79
C LEU A 153 -1.33 10.54 12.25
N GLN A 154 -1.39 10.64 10.92
CA GLN A 154 -2.25 11.59 10.21
C GLN A 154 -3.24 10.85 9.29
N GLU A 155 -4.16 11.58 8.68
CA GLU A 155 -5.00 11.04 7.60
C GLU A 155 -4.20 11.05 6.27
N PRO A 156 -4.38 10.02 5.41
CA PRO A 156 -3.77 10.00 4.09
C PRO A 156 -4.33 11.10 3.18
N ASN A 157 -3.47 11.72 2.36
CA ASN A 157 -3.88 12.84 1.51
C ASN A 157 -4.33 12.38 0.11
N ILE A 158 -5.65 12.26 -0.09
CA ILE A 158 -6.23 11.80 -1.36
C ILE A 158 -5.90 12.72 -2.54
N ASN A 159 -5.70 14.01 -2.31
CA ASN A 159 -5.41 14.95 -3.39
C ASN A 159 -4.03 14.70 -4.01
N MET A 160 -3.07 14.19 -3.22
CA MET A 160 -1.75 13.82 -3.75
C MET A 160 -1.84 12.58 -4.65
N SER A 161 -2.65 11.59 -4.27
CA SER A 161 -2.89 10.39 -5.10
C SER A 161 -3.64 10.75 -6.39
N LYS A 162 -4.72 11.53 -6.31
CA LYS A 162 -5.46 12.01 -7.49
C LYS A 162 -4.59 12.78 -8.49
N ALA A 163 -3.60 13.53 -8.00
CA ALA A 163 -2.66 14.22 -8.88
C ALA A 163 -1.73 13.24 -9.64
N VAL A 164 -1.41 12.09 -9.06
CA VAL A 164 -0.65 11.03 -9.74
C VAL A 164 -1.54 10.30 -10.75
N GLU A 165 -2.77 9.92 -10.35
CA GLU A 165 -3.75 9.28 -11.25
C GLU A 165 -4.02 10.14 -12.50
N ALA A 166 -4.26 11.44 -12.32
CA ALA A 166 -4.49 12.36 -13.44
C ALA A 166 -3.28 12.44 -14.39
N ARG A 167 -2.04 12.41 -13.86
CA ARG A 167 -0.84 12.38 -14.69
C ARG A 167 -0.71 11.05 -15.45
N GLN A 168 -0.97 9.93 -14.77
CA GLN A 168 -0.92 8.59 -15.39
C GLN A 168 -1.94 8.44 -16.51
N GLU A 169 -3.15 9.00 -16.35
CA GLU A 169 -4.18 9.03 -17.38
C GLU A 169 -3.79 9.89 -18.58
N LEU A 170 -3.14 11.05 -18.36
CA LEU A 170 -2.66 11.92 -19.44
C LEU A 170 -1.44 11.37 -20.19
N ASP A 171 -0.59 10.60 -19.51
CA ASP A 171 0.63 10.02 -20.08
C ASP A 171 0.36 8.76 -20.93
N MET A 172 -0.84 8.16 -20.85
CA MET A 172 -1.21 6.92 -21.54
C MET A 172 -1.66 7.13 -22.98
#